data_AF-A0A3N5U3P5-F1
#
_entry.id   AF-A0A3N5U3P5-F1
#
_cell.length_a   1.000
_cell.length_b   1.000
_cell.length_c   1.000
_cell.angle_alpha   90.00
_cell.angle_beta   90.00
_cell.angle_gamma   90.00
#
_symmetry.space_group_name_H-M   'P 1'
#
loop_
_entity.id
_entity.type
_entity.pdbx_description
1 polymer ?
#
loop_
_entity_poly.entity_id
_entity_poly.type
_entity_poly.pdbx_seq_one_letter_code
_entity_poly.pdbx_strand_id
1 'polypeptide(L)'
;MKNPMTITEKVLAAHAGLEHVTPGDLIKVKVDLALANDITAPLAIRVFREIGKPKVFDRDKIALVADHFVPNKDILSAQQAKLMREFAQEQNIRHYYELGDGGVEHVILPEKGLVVPGDLVMGADSHTCTYGALGAFSTGVGSTDLGAVMATG
;
A
#
# COMPACT_ATOMS: atom_id res chain seq x y z
N MET A 1 0.66 -0.60 -37.08
CA MET A 1 0.18 -1.72 -36.23
C MET A 1 0.18 -1.21 -34.80
N LYS A 2 -0.90 -1.34 -34.02
CA LYS A 2 -0.83 -1.02 -32.58
C LYS A 2 0.17 -1.98 -31.95
N ASN A 3 1.25 -1.47 -31.37
CA ASN A 3 2.21 -2.29 -30.65
C ASN A 3 1.46 -3.00 -29.51
N PRO A 4 1.47 -4.35 -29.45
CA PRO A 4 0.80 -5.07 -28.39
C PRO A 4 1.44 -4.73 -27.04
N MET A 5 0.60 -4.52 -26.02
CA MET A 5 1.04 -4.32 -24.63
C MET A 5 0.88 -5.61 -23.83
N THR A 6 1.87 -5.90 -22.99
CA THR A 6 1.82 -6.85 -21.88
C THR A 6 0.75 -6.46 -20.86
N ILE A 7 0.42 -7.38 -19.94
CA ILE A 7 -0.51 -7.07 -18.84
C ILE A 7 0.00 -5.91 -17.98
N THR A 8 1.29 -5.91 -17.65
CA THR A 8 1.95 -4.85 -16.87
C THR A 8 1.81 -3.49 -17.54
N GLU A 9 2.14 -3.39 -18.84
CA GLU A 9 2.00 -2.13 -19.58
C GLU A 9 0.55 -1.68 -19.66
N LYS A 10 -0.42 -2.60 -19.82
CA LYS A 10 -1.86 -2.25 -19.83
C LYS A 10 -2.32 -1.67 -18.50
N VAL A 11 -1.97 -2.30 -17.39
CA VAL A 11 -2.33 -1.81 -16.05
C VAL A 11 -1.67 -0.46 -15.80
N LEU A 12 -0.37 -0.32 -16.05
CA LEU A 12 0.35 0.94 -15.85
C LEU A 12 -0.17 2.08 -16.74
N ALA A 13 -0.43 1.81 -18.03
CA ALA A 13 -1.00 2.80 -18.95
C ALA A 13 -2.37 3.30 -18.47
N ALA A 14 -3.24 2.38 -18.02
CA ALA A 14 -4.54 2.74 -17.49
C ALA A 14 -4.45 3.65 -16.25
N HIS A 15 -3.54 3.34 -15.32
CA HIS A 15 -3.34 4.13 -14.09
C HIS A 15 -2.62 5.45 -14.33
N ALA A 16 -1.83 5.54 -15.41
CA ALA A 16 -1.21 6.78 -15.86
C ALA A 16 -2.13 7.67 -16.72
N GLY A 17 -3.28 7.14 -17.17
CA GLY A 17 -4.16 7.84 -18.11
C GLY A 17 -3.56 7.97 -19.51
N LEU A 18 -2.73 7.01 -19.91
CA LEU A 18 -2.03 6.98 -21.20
C LEU A 18 -2.61 5.88 -22.10
N GLU A 19 -2.59 6.09 -23.42
CA GLU A 19 -3.03 5.06 -24.37
C GLU A 19 -2.01 3.92 -24.52
N HIS A 20 -0.73 4.21 -24.24
CA HIS A 20 0.38 3.27 -24.39
C HIS A 20 1.54 3.66 -23.46
N VAL A 21 2.27 2.66 -22.98
CA VAL A 21 3.54 2.78 -22.27
C VAL A 21 4.49 1.69 -22.75
N THR A 22 5.79 1.93 -22.61
CA THR A 22 6.86 1.00 -22.96
C THR A 22 7.92 0.91 -21.86
N PRO A 23 8.73 -0.17 -21.79
CA PRO A 23 9.77 -0.29 -20.79
C PRO A 23 10.81 0.82 -20.92
N GLY A 24 11.08 1.52 -19.82
CA GLY A 24 11.97 2.69 -19.78
C GLY A 24 11.22 4.02 -19.63
N ASP A 25 9.90 4.04 -19.82
CA ASP A 25 9.10 5.23 -19.57
C ASP A 25 9.03 5.58 -18.08
N LEU A 26 9.16 6.87 -17.77
CA LEU A 26 8.88 7.43 -16.45
C LEU A 26 7.45 7.98 -16.43
N ILE A 27 6.58 7.36 -15.64
CA ILE A 27 5.15 7.67 -15.59
C ILE A 27 4.72 8.02 -14.16
N LYS A 28 3.64 8.80 -14.06
CA LYS A 28 2.92 9.03 -12.81
C LYS A 28 1.63 8.24 -12.85
N VAL A 29 1.40 7.39 -11.86
CA VAL A 29 0.25 6.47 -11.80
C VAL A 29 -0.60 6.77 -10.58
N LYS A 30 -1.90 6.48 -10.67
CA LYS A 30 -2.79 6.42 -9.50
C LYS A 30 -2.63 5.08 -8.80
N VAL A 31 -2.62 5.10 -7.46
CA VAL A 31 -2.55 3.87 -6.64
C VAL A 31 -3.95 3.47 -6.17
N ASP A 32 -4.28 2.19 -6.25
CA ASP A 32 -5.55 1.64 -5.77
C ASP A 32 -5.50 1.18 -4.32
N LEU A 33 -4.34 0.70 -3.87
CA LEU A 33 -4.13 0.34 -2.48
C LEU A 33 -2.69 0.61 -2.06
N ALA A 34 -2.55 1.35 -0.96
CA ALA A 34 -1.29 1.54 -0.26
C ALA A 34 -1.25 0.67 1.00
N LEU A 35 -0.24 -0.19 1.13
CA LEU A 35 -0.10 -1.15 2.24
C LEU A 35 1.11 -0.82 3.13
N ALA A 36 0.93 -0.85 4.44
CA ALA A 36 2.05 -0.91 5.39
C ALA A 36 1.74 -1.81 6.59
N ASN A 37 2.80 -2.36 7.16
CA ASN A 37 2.75 -3.16 8.38
C ASN A 37 3.27 -2.40 9.61
N ASP A 38 3.23 -3.04 10.78
CA ASP A 38 3.66 -2.46 12.06
C ASP A 38 5.14 -2.05 12.11
N ILE A 39 5.99 -2.55 11.20
CA ILE A 39 7.39 -2.10 11.09
C ILE A 39 7.50 -0.86 10.21
N THR A 40 6.85 -0.86 9.05
CA THR A 40 7.07 0.14 8.01
C THR A 40 6.08 1.31 8.05
N ALA A 41 4.88 1.12 8.61
CA ALA A 41 3.87 2.16 8.78
C ALA A 41 4.37 3.34 9.62
N PRO A 42 5.04 3.15 10.78
CA PRO A 42 5.54 4.28 11.57
C PRO A 42 6.48 5.21 10.79
N LEU A 43 7.30 4.66 9.90
CA LEU A 43 8.21 5.42 9.04
C LEU A 43 7.43 6.13 7.92
N ALA A 44 6.49 5.45 7.26
CA ALA A 44 5.67 6.04 6.21
C ALA A 44 4.78 7.17 6.76
N ILE A 45 4.20 7.00 7.95
CA ILE A 45 3.40 8.00 8.67
C ILE A 45 4.23 9.23 9.00
N ARG A 46 5.49 9.05 9.41
CA ARG A 46 6.40 10.18 9.63
C ARG A 46 6.60 10.98 8.35
N VAL A 47 6.88 10.32 7.23
CA VAL A 47 7.07 10.99 5.93
C VAL A 47 5.79 11.69 5.48
N PHE A 48 4.62 11.04 5.61
CA PHE A 48 3.32 11.66 5.33
C PHE A 48 3.12 12.95 6.15
N ARG A 49 3.45 12.93 7.45
CA ARG A 49 3.35 14.11 8.33
C ARG A 49 4.34 15.21 7.92
N GLU A 50 5.55 14.86 7.51
CA GLU A 50 6.55 15.82 7.00
C GLU A 50 6.10 16.50 5.69
N ILE A 51 5.34 15.80 4.84
CA ILE A 51 4.71 16.37 3.63
C ILE A 51 3.62 17.40 4.00
N GLY A 52 3.07 17.33 5.22
CA GLY A 52 2.17 18.36 5.76
C GLY A 52 0.74 18.33 5.22
N LYS A 53 0.31 17.22 4.62
CA LYS A 53 -1.09 17.03 4.22
C LYS A 53 -1.95 16.71 5.45
N PRO A 54 -3.16 17.30 5.56
CA PRO A 54 -4.01 17.09 6.74
C PRO A 54 -4.70 15.71 6.72
N LYS A 55 -4.91 15.16 5.53
CA LYS A 55 -5.56 13.88 5.31
C LYS A 55 -4.81 13.06 4.27
N VAL A 56 -4.88 11.74 4.44
CA VAL A 56 -4.48 10.78 3.41
C VAL A 56 -5.29 10.96 2.12
N PHE A 57 -4.75 10.51 0.99
CA PHE A 57 -5.39 10.69 -0.31
C PHE A 57 -6.79 10.06 -0.39
N ASP A 58 -6.94 8.87 0.20
CA ASP A 58 -8.21 8.16 0.32
C ASP A 58 -8.12 7.17 1.50
N ARG A 59 -9.05 7.27 2.45
CA ARG A 59 -9.12 6.43 3.65
C ARG A 59 -9.51 4.98 3.37
N ASP A 60 -10.11 4.72 2.21
CA ASP A 60 -10.54 3.38 1.78
C ASP A 60 -9.48 2.71 0.88
N LYS A 61 -8.42 3.44 0.49
CA LYS A 61 -7.30 2.92 -0.32
C LYS A 61 -5.99 2.79 0.46
N ILE A 62 -6.08 2.71 1.79
CA ILE A 62 -4.95 2.48 2.68
C ILE A 62 -5.25 1.28 3.55
N ALA A 63 -4.37 0.29 3.52
CA ALA A 63 -4.38 -0.87 4.39
C ALA A 63 -3.22 -0.79 5.39
N LEU A 64 -3.54 -0.90 6.68
CA LEU A 64 -2.58 -0.93 7.77
C LEU A 64 -2.75 -2.27 8.51
N VAL A 65 -1.75 -3.13 8.46
CA VAL A 65 -1.84 -4.51 8.98
C VAL A 65 -0.77 -4.76 10.02
N ALA A 66 -1.14 -5.00 11.27
CA ALA A 66 -0.18 -5.43 12.28
C ALA A 66 -0.03 -6.95 12.23
N ASP A 67 1.09 -7.45 11.72
CA ASP A 67 1.34 -8.88 11.55
C ASP A 67 2.80 -9.31 11.82
N HIS A 68 3.77 -8.39 11.84
CA HIS A 68 5.18 -8.73 12.00
C HIS A 68 5.60 -8.94 13.46
N PHE A 69 5.16 -8.05 14.36
CA PHE A 69 5.41 -8.16 15.81
C PHE A 69 4.10 -8.32 16.57
N VAL A 70 3.35 -9.38 16.23
CA VAL A 70 2.09 -9.71 16.88
C VAL A 70 2.13 -11.12 17.49
N PRO A 71 1.98 -11.28 18.83
CA PRO A 71 1.93 -10.22 19.84
C PRO A 71 3.23 -9.39 19.91
N ASN A 72 3.15 -8.16 20.44
CA ASN A 72 4.30 -7.26 20.54
C ASN A 72 5.41 -7.89 21.40
N LYS A 73 6.61 -8.01 20.82
CA LYS A 73 7.75 -8.69 21.43
C LYS A 73 8.46 -7.86 22.51
N ASP A 74 8.31 -6.54 22.49
CA ASP A 74 8.97 -5.58 23.37
C ASP A 74 8.23 -4.23 23.40
N ILE A 75 8.73 -3.28 24.19
CA ILE A 75 8.15 -1.93 24.31
C ILE A 75 8.20 -1.17 22.98
N LEU A 76 9.25 -1.37 22.17
CA LEU A 76 9.42 -0.67 20.90
C LEU A 76 8.35 -1.11 19.88
N SER A 77 8.14 -2.41 19.72
CA SER A 77 7.06 -2.96 18.89
C SER A 77 5.67 -2.55 19.40
N ALA A 78 5.47 -2.48 20.71
CA ALA A 78 4.22 -1.95 21.27
C ALA A 78 4.01 -0.46 20.93
N GLN A 79 5.07 0.36 20.93
CA GLN A 79 5.01 1.77 20.53
C GLN A 79 4.72 1.93 19.03
N GLN A 80 5.32 1.08 18.18
CA GLN A 80 5.07 1.05 16.74
C GLN A 80 3.60 0.71 16.43
N ALA A 81 3.08 -0.36 17.02
CA ALA A 81 1.68 -0.77 16.86
C ALA A 81 0.71 0.31 17.38
N LYS A 82 1.04 0.93 18.52
CA LYS A 82 0.26 2.06 19.07
C LYS A 82 0.22 3.24 18.10
N LEU A 83 1.36 3.65 17.54
CA LEU A 83 1.44 4.76 16.58
C LEU A 83 0.59 4.46 15.34
N MET A 84 0.68 3.25 14.79
CA MET A 84 -0.12 2.84 13.65
C MET A 84 -1.62 2.88 13.96
N ARG A 85 -2.04 2.38 15.14
CA ARG A 85 -3.44 2.43 15.60
C ARG A 85 -3.96 3.87 15.74
N GLU A 86 -3.18 4.73 16.38
CA GLU A 86 -3.54 6.14 16.56
C GLU A 86 -3.68 6.86 15.22
N PHE A 87 -2.77 6.61 14.28
CA PHE A 87 -2.88 7.16 12.93
C PHE A 87 -4.10 6.64 12.18
N ALA A 88 -4.40 5.34 12.26
CA ALA A 88 -5.59 4.75 11.65
C ALA A 88 -6.87 5.42 12.17
N GLN A 89 -6.96 5.67 13.48
CA GLN A 89 -8.08 6.39 14.10
C GLN A 89 -8.14 7.86 13.66
N GLU A 90 -7.00 8.57 13.70
CA GLU A 90 -6.88 9.99 13.32
C GLU A 90 -7.34 10.25 11.86
N GLN A 91 -6.95 9.35 10.97
CA GLN A 91 -7.23 9.44 9.54
C GLN A 91 -8.53 8.72 9.14
N ASN A 92 -9.17 8.02 10.08
CA ASN A 92 -10.38 7.22 9.87
C ASN A 92 -10.17 6.15 8.78
N ILE A 93 -9.02 5.48 8.81
CA ILE A 93 -8.65 4.42 7.88
C ILE A 93 -9.60 3.25 8.05
N ARG A 94 -10.23 2.83 6.96
CA ARG A 94 -11.21 1.73 6.98
C ARG A 94 -10.55 0.37 7.15
N HIS A 95 -9.39 0.17 6.54
CA HIS A 95 -8.71 -1.12 6.47
C HIS A 95 -7.53 -1.19 7.44
N TYR A 96 -7.84 -1.09 8.74
CA TYR A 96 -6.88 -1.31 9.81
C TYR A 96 -7.14 -2.69 10.44
N TYR A 97 -6.11 -3.54 10.45
CA TYR A 97 -6.19 -4.90 10.97
C TYR A 97 -5.10 -5.16 12.01
N GLU A 98 -5.46 -5.84 13.09
CA GLU A 98 -4.56 -6.20 14.18
C GLU A 98 -5.00 -7.51 14.85
N LEU A 99 -4.35 -7.90 15.95
CA LEU A 99 -4.63 -9.15 16.65
C LEU A 99 -6.13 -9.36 16.90
N GLY A 100 -6.68 -10.46 16.38
CA GLY A 100 -8.09 -10.83 16.48
C GLY A 100 -8.87 -10.73 15.16
N ASP A 101 -8.47 -9.85 14.24
CA ASP A 101 -9.06 -9.72 12.88
C ASP A 101 -7.98 -9.55 11.78
N GLY A 102 -6.71 -9.77 12.15
CA GLY A 102 -5.55 -9.70 11.27
C GLY A 102 -5.01 -11.07 10.86
N GLY A 103 -3.86 -11.03 10.20
CA GLY A 103 -3.12 -12.16 9.65
C GLY A 103 -1.99 -11.62 8.79
N VAL A 104 -1.22 -12.49 8.13
CA VAL A 104 -0.15 -12.05 7.23
C VAL A 104 -0.74 -11.13 6.16
N GLU A 105 -0.17 -9.94 6.00
CA GLU A 105 -0.74 -8.87 5.17
C GLU A 105 -1.03 -9.33 3.74
N HIS A 106 -0.13 -10.12 3.15
CA HIS A 106 -0.27 -10.64 1.79
C HIS A 106 -1.32 -11.74 1.63
N VAL A 107 -1.81 -12.31 2.72
CA VAL A 107 -2.89 -13.30 2.72
C VAL A 107 -4.23 -12.59 2.91
N ILE A 108 -4.33 -11.72 3.91
CA ILE A 108 -5.61 -11.13 4.30
C ILE A 108 -6.13 -10.10 3.29
N LEU A 109 -5.24 -9.40 2.57
CA LEU A 109 -5.66 -8.41 1.56
C LEU A 109 -6.46 -9.08 0.42
N PRO A 110 -5.95 -10.15 -0.22
CA PRO A 110 -6.74 -10.98 -1.13
C PRO A 110 -7.99 -11.59 -0.51
N GLU A 111 -7.89 -12.21 0.67
CA GLU A 111 -9.03 -12.87 1.33
C GLU A 111 -10.19 -11.92 1.63
N LYS A 112 -9.87 -10.67 2.03
CA LYS A 112 -10.87 -9.63 2.31
C LYS A 112 -11.30 -8.86 1.05
N GLY A 113 -10.82 -9.26 -0.13
CA GLY A 113 -11.20 -8.65 -1.42
C GLY A 113 -10.68 -7.22 -1.62
N LEU A 114 -9.59 -6.85 -0.95
CA LEU A 114 -8.97 -5.53 -1.06
C LEU A 114 -8.07 -5.38 -2.28
N VAL A 115 -7.66 -6.50 -2.87
CA VAL A 115 -6.88 -6.52 -4.10
C VAL A 115 -7.60 -7.38 -5.12
N VAL A 116 -7.88 -6.81 -6.28
CA VAL A 116 -8.60 -7.44 -7.38
C VAL A 116 -7.82 -7.33 -8.70
N PRO A 117 -8.17 -8.12 -9.74
CA PRO A 117 -7.48 -8.06 -11.01
C PRO A 117 -7.49 -6.66 -11.62
N GLY A 118 -6.32 -6.19 -12.06
CA GLY A 118 -6.15 -4.88 -12.67
C GLY A 118 -5.75 -3.75 -11.72
N ASP A 119 -5.79 -3.96 -10.40
CA ASP A 119 -5.36 -2.94 -9.42
C ASP A 119 -3.88 -2.59 -9.55
N LEU A 120 -3.53 -1.38 -9.13
CA LEU A 120 -2.15 -0.96 -8.87
C LEU A 120 -1.91 -0.83 -7.36
N VAL A 121 -1.14 -1.76 -6.79
CA VAL A 121 -0.87 -1.84 -5.34
C VAL A 121 0.59 -1.50 -5.04
N MET A 122 0.80 -0.57 -4.11
CA MET A 122 2.14 -0.26 -3.57
C MET A 122 2.18 -0.56 -2.09
N GLY A 123 3.15 -1.34 -1.66
CA GLY A 123 3.28 -1.75 -0.26
C GLY A 123 4.68 -1.50 0.26
N ALA A 124 4.79 -1.01 1.50
CA ALA A 124 6.08 -0.96 2.19
C ALA A 124 6.46 -2.35 2.76
N ASP A 125 6.49 -3.34 1.87
CA ASP A 125 6.99 -4.70 2.10
C ASP A 125 7.51 -5.29 0.77
N SER A 126 8.61 -6.06 0.83
CA SER A 126 9.27 -6.62 -0.34
C SER A 126 8.45 -7.69 -1.08
N HIS A 127 7.48 -8.33 -0.42
CA HIS A 127 6.64 -9.40 -0.97
C HIS A 127 5.26 -8.90 -1.42
N THR A 128 5.07 -7.59 -1.53
CA THR A 128 3.89 -6.99 -2.18
C THR A 128 3.69 -7.50 -3.62
N CYS A 129 4.73 -8.05 -4.26
CA CYS A 129 4.62 -8.74 -5.55
C CYS A 129 3.67 -9.95 -5.54
N THR A 130 3.29 -10.46 -4.36
CA THR A 130 2.33 -11.57 -4.18
C THR A 130 1.01 -11.34 -4.93
N TYR A 131 0.53 -10.09 -4.96
CA TYR A 131 -0.77 -9.78 -5.59
C TYR A 131 -0.77 -9.87 -7.11
N GLY A 132 0.40 -9.99 -7.74
CA GLY A 132 0.52 -10.33 -9.15
C GLY A 132 -0.15 -11.66 -9.51
N ALA A 133 -0.29 -12.58 -8.55
CA ALA A 133 -1.05 -13.82 -8.71
C ALA A 133 -2.54 -13.59 -9.05
N LEU A 134 -3.09 -12.42 -8.71
CA LEU A 134 -4.47 -12.02 -9.02
C LEU A 134 -4.57 -11.20 -10.31
N GLY A 135 -3.46 -10.96 -11.02
CA GLY A 135 -3.45 -10.08 -12.20
C GLY A 135 -3.46 -8.59 -11.88
N ALA A 136 -3.11 -8.20 -10.65
CA ALA A 136 -2.78 -6.82 -10.29
C ALA A 136 -1.33 -6.49 -10.66
N PHE A 137 -1.02 -5.21 -10.86
CA PHE A 137 0.36 -4.74 -10.79
C PHE A 137 0.67 -4.39 -9.34
N SER A 138 1.63 -5.08 -8.73
CA SER A 138 1.96 -4.84 -7.34
C SER A 138 3.47 -4.85 -7.10
N THR A 139 3.95 -3.89 -6.31
CA THR A 139 5.37 -3.75 -6.03
C THR A 139 5.63 -3.30 -4.60
N GLY A 140 6.73 -3.82 -4.04
CA GLY A 140 7.31 -3.30 -2.81
C GLY A 140 7.94 -1.94 -3.06
N VAL A 141 7.79 -1.03 -2.11
CA VAL A 141 8.41 0.30 -2.11
C VAL A 141 9.00 0.62 -0.74
N GLY A 142 9.83 1.66 -0.64
CA GLY A 142 10.31 2.14 0.65
C GLY A 142 9.23 2.92 1.41
N SER A 143 9.39 3.06 2.73
CA SER A 143 8.48 3.89 3.55
C SER A 143 8.41 5.35 3.10
N THR A 144 9.48 5.88 2.49
CA THR A 144 9.48 7.23 1.90
C THR A 144 8.49 7.34 0.75
N ASP A 145 8.55 6.40 -0.20
CA ASP A 145 7.64 6.37 -1.34
C ASP A 145 6.21 6.13 -0.87
N LEU A 146 6.00 5.21 0.07
CA LEU A 146 4.66 4.96 0.60
C LEU A 146 4.10 6.17 1.34
N GLY A 147 4.90 6.90 2.13
CA GLY A 147 4.46 8.13 2.78
C GLY A 147 4.04 9.20 1.76
N ALA A 148 4.72 9.27 0.61
CA ALA A 148 4.32 10.12 -0.51
C ALA A 148 3.01 9.63 -1.16
N VAL A 149 2.86 8.33 -1.42
CA VAL A 149 1.61 7.74 -1.93
C VAL A 149 0.43 8.01 -0.98
N MET A 150 0.61 7.83 0.33
CA MET A 150 -0.42 8.15 1.33
C MET A 150 -0.85 9.63 1.26
N ALA A 151 0.05 10.53 0.88
CA ALA A 151 -0.22 11.95 0.74
C ALA A 151 -0.83 12.34 -0.62
N THR A 152 -0.55 11.60 -1.70
CA THR A 152 -0.86 12.05 -3.07
C THR A 152 -1.73 11.11 -3.90
N GLY A 153 -1.88 9.85 -3.50
CA GLY A 153 -2.46 8.78 -4.32
C GLY A 153 -1.61 8.47 -5.53
#